data_AF-A0A511T4B0-F1
#
_entry.id   AF-A0A511T4B0-F1
#
_cell.length_a   1.000
_cell.length_b   1.000
_cell.length_c   1.000
_cell.angle_alpha   90.00
_cell.angle_beta   90.00
_cell.angle_gamma   90.00
#
_symmetry.space_group_name_H-M   'P 1'
#
loop_
_entity.id
_entity.type
_entity.pdbx_description
1 polymer ?
#
loop_
_entity_poly.entity_id
_entity_poly.type
_entity_poly.pdbx_seq_one_letter_code
_entity_poly.pdbx_strand_id
1 'polypeptide(L)'
;MSPTDIKTVASTATSFIKNYLTEHGYFTPDDEVNEEEPGSLRFSFYRTMPDQTTPGTLVYTFVYGAKYSEKSPELQQWVEQIMTALKQAHPEVSQFKSTIELDAWDY
;
A
#
# COMPACT_ATOMS: atom_id res chain seq x y z
N MET A 1 -0.11 4.35 28.92
CA MET A 1 -0.63 4.54 27.55
C MET A 1 -1.41 3.29 27.20
N SER A 2 -2.67 3.43 26.78
CA SER A 2 -3.42 2.28 26.26
C SER A 2 -2.78 1.83 24.95
N PRO A 3 -2.69 0.52 24.67
CA PRO A 3 -2.22 0.05 23.38
C PRO A 3 -3.09 0.66 22.28
N THR A 4 -2.47 1.25 21.27
CA THR A 4 -3.17 1.78 20.09
C THR A 4 -3.96 0.63 19.45
N ASP A 5 -5.24 0.83 19.19
CA ASP A 5 -6.06 -0.23 18.60
C ASP A 5 -5.58 -0.52 17.17
N ILE A 6 -5.30 -1.80 16.87
CA ILE A 6 -4.76 -2.22 15.57
C ILE A 6 -5.69 -1.86 14.40
N LYS A 7 -7.02 -1.78 14.61
CA LYS A 7 -7.96 -1.38 13.56
C LYS A 7 -7.89 0.12 13.30
N THR A 8 -7.68 0.92 14.35
CA THR A 8 -7.40 2.36 14.20
C THR A 8 -6.11 2.55 13.42
N VAL A 9 -5.03 1.84 13.78
CA VAL A 9 -3.75 1.93 13.04
C VAL A 9 -3.89 1.48 11.59
N ALA A 10 -4.64 0.40 11.31
CA ALA A 10 -4.92 -0.04 9.95
C ALA A 10 -5.67 1.02 9.13
N SER A 11 -6.62 1.73 9.76
CA SER A 11 -7.39 2.79 9.12
C SER A 11 -6.52 4.01 8.83
N THR A 12 -5.67 4.43 9.79
CA THR A 12 -4.68 5.49 9.61
C THR A 12 -3.72 5.16 8.47
N ALA A 13 -3.16 3.95 8.45
CA ALA A 13 -2.28 3.50 7.38
C ALA A 13 -2.98 3.48 6.03
N THR A 14 -4.24 3.02 5.97
CA THR A 14 -5.04 3.03 4.75
C THR A 14 -5.19 4.45 4.19
N SER A 15 -5.59 5.40 5.03
CA SER A 15 -5.76 6.79 4.62
C SER A 15 -4.43 7.43 4.19
N PHE A 16 -3.37 7.20 4.94
CA PHE A 16 -2.04 7.73 4.61
C PHE A 16 -1.55 7.21 3.25
N ILE A 17 -1.59 5.89 3.04
CA ILE A 17 -1.09 5.28 1.80
C ILE A 17 -1.90 5.75 0.58
N LYS A 18 -3.23 5.85 0.71
CA LYS A 18 -4.08 6.38 -0.37
C LYS A 18 -3.69 7.81 -0.73
N ASN A 19 -3.56 8.69 0.26
CA ASN A 19 -3.15 10.07 0.02
C ASN A 19 -1.77 10.15 -0.60
N TYR A 20 -0.80 9.39 -0.06
CA TYR A 20 0.57 9.34 -0.58
C TYR A 20 0.60 8.93 -2.05
N LEU A 21 -0.16 7.90 -2.43
CA LEU A 21 -0.25 7.45 -3.82
C LEU A 21 -0.89 8.50 -4.72
N THR A 22 -1.96 9.16 -4.28
CA THR A 22 -2.58 10.25 -5.04
C THR A 22 -1.61 11.42 -5.24
N GLU A 23 -0.87 11.83 -4.20
CA GLU A 23 0.14 12.89 -4.29
C GLU A 23 1.32 12.55 -5.22
N HIS A 24 1.65 11.26 -5.34
CA HIS A 24 2.70 10.75 -6.23
C HIS A 24 2.16 10.26 -7.59
N GLY A 25 0.91 10.58 -7.93
CA GLY A 25 0.30 10.20 -9.21
C GLY A 25 0.31 8.68 -9.46
N TYR A 26 0.21 7.87 -8.40
CA TYR A 26 0.24 6.40 -8.47
C TYR A 26 1.49 5.85 -9.17
N PHE A 27 2.60 6.61 -9.14
CA PHE A 27 3.82 6.33 -9.89
C PHE A 27 3.58 6.10 -11.40
N THR A 28 2.48 6.63 -11.91
CA THR A 28 2.02 6.46 -13.30
C THR A 28 2.25 7.78 -14.03
N PRO A 29 3.18 7.84 -15.00
CA PRO A 29 3.35 9.01 -15.84
C PRO A 29 2.05 9.38 -16.56
N ASP A 30 1.79 10.67 -16.77
CA ASP A 30 0.57 11.15 -17.43
C ASP A 30 0.35 10.52 -18.82
N ASP A 31 1.43 10.17 -19.54
CA ASP A 31 1.35 9.50 -20.85
C ASP A 31 0.94 8.03 -20.78
N GLU A 32 0.97 7.42 -19.60
CA GLU A 32 0.51 6.05 -19.37
C GLU A 32 -0.87 5.96 -18.71
N VAL A 33 -1.40 7.09 -18.23
CA VAL A 33 -2.75 7.14 -17.69
C VAL A 33 -3.74 7.01 -18.84
N ASN A 34 -4.34 5.83 -18.96
CA ASN A 34 -5.49 5.61 -19.82
C ASN A 34 -6.76 5.60 -18.96
N GLU A 35 -7.54 6.68 -19.04
CA GLU A 35 -8.81 6.82 -18.30
C GLU A 35 -9.88 5.80 -18.75
N GLU A 36 -9.72 5.24 -19.95
CA GLU A 36 -10.64 4.24 -20.50
C GLU A 36 -10.28 2.80 -20.08
N GLU A 37 -9.07 2.58 -19.53
CA GLU A 37 -8.61 1.25 -19.08
C GLU A 37 -8.51 1.19 -17.56
N PRO A 38 -9.46 0.51 -16.87
CA PRO A 38 -9.30 0.22 -15.44
C PRO A 38 -8.05 -0.66 -15.26
N GLY A 39 -7.07 -0.15 -14.52
CA GLY A 39 -5.76 -0.81 -14.35
C GLY A 39 -4.60 -0.13 -15.08
N SER A 40 -4.83 1.03 -15.71
CA SER A 40 -3.76 1.87 -16.27
C SER A 40 -2.77 2.38 -15.22
N LEU A 41 -3.18 2.42 -13.96
CA LEU A 41 -2.28 2.72 -12.85
C LEU A 41 -1.21 1.65 -12.72
N ARG A 42 0.06 2.06 -12.78
CA ARG A 42 1.21 1.20 -12.54
C ARG A 42 1.17 0.60 -11.14
N PHE A 43 0.73 1.39 -10.16
CA PHE A 43 0.70 1.00 -8.77
C PHE A 43 -0.45 1.64 -8.00
N SER A 44 -1.22 0.83 -7.28
CA SER A 44 -2.36 1.26 -6.49
C SER A 44 -2.39 0.51 -5.17
N PHE A 45 -3.34 0.89 -4.31
CA PHE A 45 -3.48 0.33 -2.99
C PHE A 45 -4.94 0.03 -2.67
N TYR A 46 -5.18 -1.21 -2.27
CA TYR A 46 -6.52 -1.69 -1.99
C TYR A 46 -6.91 -1.37 -0.53
N ARG A 47 -6.16 -1.91 0.44
CA ARG A 47 -6.47 -1.77 1.87
C ARG A 47 -5.30 -2.13 2.78
N THR A 48 -5.35 -1.61 4.01
CA THR A 48 -4.65 -2.20 5.16
C THR A 48 -5.69 -2.81 6.10
N MET A 49 -5.45 -4.03 6.57
CA MET A 49 -6.28 -4.64 7.60
C MET A 49 -5.47 -5.45 8.61
N PRO A 50 -5.95 -5.61 9.85
CA PRO A 50 -5.37 -6.58 10.78
C PRO A 50 -5.47 -7.99 10.20
N ASP A 51 -4.38 -8.75 10.31
CA ASP A 51 -4.36 -10.16 9.95
C ASP A 51 -5.29 -10.95 10.87
N GLN A 52 -6.14 -11.81 10.29
CA GLN A 52 -7.11 -12.60 11.05
C GLN A 52 -6.51 -13.86 11.66
N THR A 53 -5.36 -14.30 11.16
CA THR A 53 -4.65 -15.52 11.56
C THR A 53 -3.47 -15.25 12.48
N THR A 54 -2.85 -14.08 12.34
CA THR A 54 -1.64 -13.68 13.06
C THR A 54 -1.89 -12.40 13.87
N PRO A 55 -2.17 -12.54 15.18
CA PRO A 55 -2.40 -11.39 16.04
C PRO A 55 -1.22 -10.40 16.04
N GLY A 56 -1.51 -9.11 15.98
CA GLY A 56 -0.49 -8.05 15.98
C GLY A 56 0.17 -7.81 14.63
N THR A 57 -0.39 -8.33 13.54
CA THR A 57 0.08 -8.11 12.17
C THR A 57 -0.91 -7.26 11.37
N LEU A 58 -0.38 -6.30 10.60
CA LEU A 58 -1.08 -5.53 9.60
C LEU A 58 -0.73 -6.06 8.21
N VAL A 59 -1.75 -6.37 7.42
CA VAL A 59 -1.61 -6.78 6.02
C VAL A 59 -1.88 -5.55 5.14
N TYR A 60 -0.95 -5.25 4.24
CA TYR A 60 -1.02 -4.15 3.28
C TYR A 60 -1.14 -4.75 1.89
N THR A 61 -2.29 -4.56 1.25
CA THR A 61 -2.55 -5.09 -0.08
C THR A 61 -2.38 -3.98 -1.12
N PHE A 62 -1.32 -4.07 -1.90
CA PHE A 62 -1.08 -3.22 -3.06
C PHE A 62 -1.45 -3.96 -4.34
N VAL A 63 -1.82 -3.18 -5.36
CA VAL A 63 -2.20 -3.71 -6.66
C VAL A 63 -1.30 -3.10 -7.73
N TYR A 64 -0.76 -3.90 -8.64
CA TYR A 64 0.11 -3.44 -9.71
C TYR A 64 -0.49 -3.67 -11.09
N GLY A 65 -0.20 -2.76 -12.02
CA GLY A 65 -0.68 -2.85 -13.40
C GLY A 65 -0.01 -3.98 -14.18
N ALA A 66 -0.65 -4.41 -15.28
CA ALA A 66 -0.25 -5.58 -16.08
C ALA A 66 1.18 -5.54 -16.68
N LYS A 67 1.80 -4.36 -16.75
CA LYS A 67 3.19 -4.19 -17.20
C LYS A 67 4.22 -4.68 -16.19
N TYR A 68 3.82 -4.87 -14.93
CA TYR A 68 4.70 -5.30 -13.85
C TYR A 68 4.42 -6.73 -13.44
N SER A 69 5.44 -7.40 -12.91
CA SER A 69 5.32 -8.67 -12.20
C SER A 69 5.48 -8.45 -10.70
N GLU A 70 4.92 -9.33 -9.86
CA GLU A 70 5.07 -9.31 -8.39
C GLU A 70 6.53 -9.12 -7.92
N LYS A 71 7.49 -9.68 -8.67
CA LYS A 71 8.93 -9.65 -8.33
C LYS A 71 9.68 -8.47 -8.95
N SER A 72 8.98 -7.50 -9.52
CA SER A 72 9.62 -6.36 -10.16
C SER A 72 10.31 -5.49 -9.12
N PRO A 73 11.59 -5.13 -9.32
CA PRO A 73 12.34 -4.34 -8.35
C PRO A 73 11.73 -2.95 -8.13
N GLU A 74 11.09 -2.38 -9.17
CA GLU A 74 10.38 -1.10 -9.08
C GLU A 74 9.21 -1.15 -8.08
N LEU A 75 8.39 -2.21 -8.11
CA LEU A 75 7.29 -2.38 -7.17
C LEU A 75 7.81 -2.47 -5.73
N GLN A 76 8.87 -3.24 -5.51
CA GLN A 76 9.49 -3.36 -4.20
C GLN A 76 10.02 -2.01 -3.70
N GLN A 77 10.63 -1.22 -4.59
CA GLN A 77 11.12 0.11 -4.27
C GLN A 77 9.97 1.06 -3.90
N TRP A 78 8.84 1.03 -4.61
CA TRP A 78 7.68 1.86 -4.28
C TRP A 78 7.04 1.48 -2.95
N VAL A 79 6.88 0.18 -2.69
CA VAL A 79 6.44 -0.31 -1.37
C VAL A 79 7.38 0.18 -0.28
N GLU A 80 8.70 0.04 -0.46
CA GLU A 80 9.67 0.47 0.55
C GLU A 80 9.59 1.97 0.83
N GLN A 81 9.44 2.80 -0.21
CA GLN A 81 9.27 4.25 -0.06
C GLN A 81 8.01 4.59 0.73
N ILE A 82 6.86 4.00 0.36
CA ILE A 82 5.58 4.22 1.04
C ILE A 82 5.64 3.77 2.50
N MET A 83 6.18 2.58 2.75
CA MET A 83 6.27 2.03 4.11
C MET A 83 7.24 2.82 4.98
N THR A 84 8.30 3.38 4.41
CA THR A 84 9.22 4.28 5.11
C THR A 84 8.53 5.59 5.48
N ALA A 85 7.83 6.22 4.52
CA ALA A 85 7.07 7.44 4.76
C ALA A 85 5.96 7.23 5.80
N LEU A 86 5.24 6.10 5.72
CA LEU A 86 4.20 5.72 6.69
C LEU A 86 4.77 5.62 8.10
N LYS A 87 5.90 4.92 8.28
CA LYS A 87 6.52 4.76 9.61
C LYS A 87 7.08 6.06 10.16
N GLN A 88 7.53 6.97 9.30
CA GLN A 88 7.98 8.30 9.71
C GLN A 88 6.82 9.19 10.16
N ALA A 89 5.70 9.16 9.45
CA ALA A 89 4.50 9.95 9.78
C ALA A 89 3.68 9.35 10.94
N HIS A 90 3.62 8.02 11.02
CA HIS A 90 2.81 7.24 11.95
C HIS A 90 3.66 6.19 12.65
N PRO A 91 4.51 6.58 13.62
CA PRO A 91 5.41 5.66 14.32
C PRO A 91 4.67 4.53 15.07
N GLU A 92 3.40 4.74 15.43
CA GLU A 92 2.52 3.72 16.01
C GLU A 92 2.34 2.48 15.13
N VAL A 93 2.50 2.61 13.80
CA VAL A 93 2.46 1.48 12.87
C VAL A 93 3.57 0.47 13.16
N SER A 94 4.73 0.95 13.63
CA SER A 94 5.89 0.10 13.94
C SER A 94 5.69 -0.78 15.18
N GLN A 95 4.61 -0.57 15.92
CA GLN A 95 4.22 -1.43 17.04
C GLN A 95 3.68 -2.80 16.55
N PHE A 96 3.31 -2.90 15.27
CA PHE A 96 2.73 -4.07 14.65
C PHE A 96 3.67 -4.68 13.62
N LYS A 97 3.58 -5.99 13.44
CA LYS A 97 4.23 -6.67 12.31
C LYS A 97 3.55 -6.23 11.01
N SER A 98 4.28 -6.25 9.90
CA SER A 98 3.76 -5.87 8.60
C SER A 98 3.93 -7.03 7.62
N THR A 99 2.85 -7.36 6.91
CA THR A 99 2.84 -8.27 5.77
C THR A 99 2.46 -7.45 4.53
N ILE A 100 3.24 -7.55 3.47
CA ILE A 100 2.94 -6.89 2.20
C ILE A 100 2.41 -7.95 1.23
N GLU A 101 1.24 -7.68 0.66
CA GLU A 101 0.66 -8.44 -0.44
C GLU A 101 0.71 -7.58 -1.71
N LEU A 102 1.14 -8.19 -2.81
CA LEU A 102 1.21 -7.57 -4.13
C LEU A 102 0.32 -8.38 -5.06
N ASP A 103 -0.84 -7.83 -5.39
CA ASP A 103 -1.77 -8.46 -6.32
C ASP A 103 -1.65 -7.83 -7.71
N ALA A 104 -1.73 -8.66 -8.75
CA ALA A 104 -1.90 -8.12 -10.10
C ALA A 104 -3.28 -7.47 -10.21
N TRP A 105 -3.40 -6.42 -11.03
CA TRP A 105 -4.69 -5.93 -11.47
C TRP A 105 -5.32 -6.98 -12.39
N ASP A 106 -6.02 -7.94 -11.81
CA ASP A 106 -6.74 -8.99 -12.50
C ASP A 106 -8.16 -8.47 -12.82
N TYR A 107 -8.44 -8.25 -14.11
CA TYR A 107 -9.77 -7.93 -14.64
C TYR A 107 -10.08 -8.84 -15.83
#